data_AF-A0A7S4G5K2-F1
#
_entry.id   AF-A0A7S4G5K2-F1
#
_cell.length_a   1.000
_cell.length_b   1.000
_cell.length_c   1.000
_cell.angle_alpha   90.00
_cell.angle_beta   90.00
_cell.angle_gamma   90.00
#
_symmetry.space_group_name_H-M   'P 1'
#
loop_
_entity.id
_entity.type
_entity.pdbx_description
1 polymer ?
#
loop_
_entity_poly.entity_id
_entity_poly.type
_entity_poly.pdbx_seq_one_letter_code
_entity_poly.pdbx_strand_id
1 'polypeptide(L)'
;KVCVQVLLRTAVARAVGVELSRFRHGIACDLLQRCGPGVAGRLQLVHGDCLDVCMDDATVVLLCATTFAGSTIDAVGAKLDALPNLRTILMLNMFRKLLANFYLAKTLEVSTSWTPSELHVYHRKEAVPLFGPFRPPLAFASAHSSPSAA
;
A
#
# COMPACT_ATOMS: atom_id res chain seq x y z
N LYS A 1 -2.19 5.65 -14.34
CA LYS A 1 -0.97 6.48 -14.10
C LYS A 1 -0.06 5.86 -13.04
N VAL A 2 -0.54 5.65 -11.80
CA VAL A 2 0.29 5.12 -10.71
C VAL A 2 0.89 3.74 -11.00
N CYS A 3 0.09 2.79 -11.51
CA CYS A 3 0.61 1.44 -11.83
C CYS A 3 1.79 1.47 -12.81
N VAL A 4 1.75 2.35 -13.83
CA VAL A 4 2.85 2.53 -14.78
C VAL A 4 4.08 3.10 -14.09
N GLN A 5 3.92 4.14 -13.26
CA GLN A 5 5.03 4.72 -12.51
C GLN A 5 5.68 3.71 -11.56
N VAL A 6 4.88 2.90 -10.87
CA VAL A 6 5.38 1.82 -10.00
C VAL A 6 6.22 0.83 -10.80
N LEU A 7 5.72 0.34 -11.94
CA LEU A 7 6.45 -0.62 -12.78
C LEU A 7 7.75 -0.07 -13.38
N LEU A 8 7.83 1.25 -13.60
CA LEU A 8 9.01 1.92 -14.14
C LEU A 8 10.04 2.31 -13.07
N ARG A 9 9.64 2.47 -11.81
CA ARG A 9 10.47 3.06 -10.75
C ARG A 9 10.78 2.12 -9.60
N THR A 10 10.28 0.91 -9.63
CA THR A 10 10.43 -0.07 -8.55
C THR A 10 10.66 -1.47 -9.10
N ALA A 11 11.02 -2.41 -8.22
CA ALA A 11 11.18 -3.82 -8.54
C ALA A 11 9.86 -4.62 -8.56
N VAL A 12 8.70 -3.95 -8.57
CA VAL A 12 7.40 -4.64 -8.63
C VAL A 12 7.30 -5.48 -9.91
N ALA A 13 7.01 -6.78 -9.73
CA ALA A 13 6.93 -7.74 -10.82
C ALA A 13 5.63 -7.63 -11.64
N ARG A 14 4.52 -7.27 -10.99
CA ARG A 14 3.19 -7.16 -11.61
C ARG A 14 2.39 -6.04 -10.92
N ALA A 15 1.65 -5.27 -11.70
CA ALA A 15 0.70 -4.29 -11.19
C ALA A 15 -0.69 -4.51 -11.80
N VAL A 16 -1.72 -4.31 -10.99
CA VAL A 16 -3.13 -4.35 -11.43
C VAL A 16 -3.75 -3.00 -11.13
N GLY A 17 -4.36 -2.37 -12.14
CA GLY A 17 -5.16 -1.16 -11.98
C GLY A 17 -6.64 -1.51 -12.06
N VAL A 18 -7.39 -1.29 -10.98
CA VAL A 18 -8.85 -1.45 -10.93
C VAL A 18 -9.50 -0.08 -11.02
N GLU A 19 -10.46 0.08 -11.93
CA GLU A 19 -11.18 1.33 -12.13
C GLU A 19 -12.65 1.07 -12.43
N LEU A 20 -13.54 1.73 -11.68
CA LEU A 20 -14.99 1.60 -11.82
C LEU A 20 -15.53 2.45 -12.99
N SER A 21 -14.94 3.60 -13.26
CA SER A 21 -15.38 4.48 -14.35
C SER A 21 -14.91 3.93 -15.70
N ARG A 22 -15.88 3.49 -16.52
CA ARG A 22 -15.64 3.05 -17.90
C ARG A 22 -14.79 4.04 -18.71
N PHE A 23 -15.07 5.33 -18.57
CA PHE A 23 -14.34 6.38 -19.29
C PHE A 23 -12.87 6.44 -18.87
N ARG A 24 -12.58 6.47 -17.55
CA ARG A 24 -11.21 6.48 -17.04
C ARG A 24 -10.46 5.19 -17.35
N HIS A 25 -11.17 4.06 -17.32
CA HIS A 25 -10.61 2.77 -17.73
C HIS A 25 -10.22 2.78 -19.22
N GLY A 26 -11.08 3.30 -20.11
CA GLY A 26 -10.76 3.46 -21.53
C GLY A 26 -9.48 4.28 -21.76
N ILE A 27 -9.37 5.43 -21.10
CA ILE A 27 -8.14 6.24 -21.13
C ILE A 27 -6.92 5.43 -20.65
N ALA A 28 -7.06 4.64 -19.60
CA ALA A 28 -5.97 3.82 -19.08
C ALA A 28 -5.53 2.74 -20.08
N CYS A 29 -6.49 2.12 -20.79
CA CYS A 29 -6.22 1.14 -21.84
C CYS A 29 -5.51 1.77 -23.05
N ASP A 30 -5.95 2.94 -23.49
CA ASP A 30 -5.29 3.66 -24.59
C ASP A 30 -3.85 4.06 -24.24
N LEU A 31 -3.61 4.42 -22.96
CA LEU A 31 -2.26 4.70 -22.46
C LEU A 31 -1.41 3.43 -22.39
N LEU A 32 -1.99 2.30 -21.99
CA LEU A 32 -1.28 1.01 -21.94
C LEU A 32 -0.78 0.59 -23.32
N GLN A 33 -1.57 0.81 -24.37
CA GLN A 33 -1.17 0.51 -25.76
C GLN A 33 0.05 1.33 -26.23
N ARG A 34 0.29 2.49 -25.62
CA ARG A 34 1.44 3.36 -25.92
C ARG A 34 2.66 3.05 -25.03
N CYS A 35 2.54 2.14 -24.08
CA CYS A 35 3.64 1.74 -23.23
C CYS A 35 4.52 0.68 -23.91
N GLY A 36 5.83 0.73 -23.65
CA GLY A 36 6.75 -0.30 -24.11
C GLY A 36 6.49 -1.69 -23.48
N PRO A 37 7.10 -2.76 -24.02
CA PRO A 37 6.86 -4.14 -23.58
C PRO A 37 7.16 -4.37 -22.10
N GLY A 38 8.13 -3.62 -21.53
CA GLY A 38 8.48 -3.69 -20.11
C GLY A 38 7.36 -3.25 -19.15
N VAL A 39 6.33 -2.55 -19.62
CA VAL A 39 5.13 -2.21 -18.83
C VAL A 39 3.95 -3.05 -19.28
N ALA A 40 3.72 -3.16 -20.60
CA ALA A 40 2.57 -3.88 -21.14
C ALA A 40 2.50 -5.35 -20.67
N GLY A 41 3.63 -6.04 -20.56
CA GLY A 41 3.69 -7.43 -20.07
C GLY A 41 3.52 -7.59 -18.56
N ARG A 42 3.55 -6.50 -17.78
CA ARG A 42 3.49 -6.52 -16.30
C ARG A 42 2.30 -5.75 -15.72
N LEU A 43 1.50 -5.10 -16.56
CA LEU A 43 0.35 -4.29 -16.16
C LEU A 43 -0.95 -4.91 -16.66
N GLN A 44 -1.84 -5.24 -15.72
CA GLN A 44 -3.23 -5.60 -16.01
C GLN A 44 -4.15 -4.44 -15.63
N LEU A 45 -5.12 -4.12 -16.49
CA LEU A 45 -6.17 -3.16 -16.18
C LEU A 45 -7.50 -3.90 -16.10
N VAL A 46 -8.27 -3.63 -15.05
CA VAL A 46 -9.57 -4.23 -14.78
C VAL A 46 -10.61 -3.12 -14.67
N HIS A 47 -11.67 -3.22 -15.47
CA HIS A 47 -12.86 -2.39 -15.31
C HIS A 47 -13.80 -3.08 -14.32
N GLY A 48 -13.99 -2.48 -13.14
CA GLY A 48 -14.82 -3.08 -12.10
C GLY A 48 -14.75 -2.37 -10.76
N ASP A 49 -15.59 -2.81 -9.84
CA ASP A 49 -15.57 -2.35 -8.46
C ASP A 49 -14.43 -3.05 -7.69
N CYS A 50 -13.68 -2.26 -6.92
CA CYS A 50 -12.66 -2.79 -6.02
C CYS A 50 -13.24 -3.72 -4.95
N LEU A 51 -14.52 -3.65 -4.62
CA LEU A 51 -15.19 -4.59 -3.71
C LEU A 51 -15.42 -5.96 -4.33
N ASP A 52 -15.49 -6.07 -5.66
CA ASP A 52 -15.80 -7.32 -6.36
C ASP A 52 -14.58 -8.00 -6.99
N VAL A 53 -13.54 -7.23 -7.35
CA VAL A 53 -12.35 -7.78 -8.01
C VAL A 53 -11.53 -8.67 -7.06
N CYS A 54 -11.13 -9.86 -7.51
CA CYS A 54 -10.23 -10.74 -6.76
C CYS A 54 -8.84 -10.07 -6.59
N MET A 55 -8.33 -10.06 -5.35
CA MET A 55 -7.04 -9.46 -4.97
C MET A 55 -6.21 -10.40 -4.10
N ASP A 56 -6.49 -11.70 -4.14
CA ASP A 56 -5.92 -12.68 -3.21
C ASP A 56 -4.39 -12.74 -3.26
N ASP A 57 -3.79 -12.44 -4.41
CA ASP A 57 -2.35 -12.44 -4.61
C ASP A 57 -1.70 -11.04 -4.44
N ALA A 58 -2.48 -10.02 -4.10
CA ALA A 58 -1.97 -8.67 -3.85
C ALA A 58 -1.13 -8.64 -2.56
N THR A 59 0.10 -8.15 -2.68
CA THR A 59 1.01 -7.96 -1.53
C THR A 59 1.06 -6.51 -1.06
N VAL A 60 0.76 -5.56 -1.96
CA VAL A 60 0.67 -4.13 -1.70
C VAL A 60 -0.57 -3.58 -2.39
N VAL A 61 -1.33 -2.76 -1.68
CA VAL A 61 -2.51 -2.07 -2.20
C VAL A 61 -2.36 -0.57 -1.99
N LEU A 62 -2.64 0.22 -3.04
CA LEU A 62 -2.77 1.67 -2.95
C LEU A 62 -4.21 2.08 -3.21
N LEU A 63 -4.82 2.82 -2.28
CA LEU A 63 -6.14 3.41 -2.44
C LEU A 63 -6.09 4.95 -2.46
N CYS A 64 -6.50 5.50 -3.60
CA CYS A 64 -6.82 6.92 -3.75
C CYS A 64 -8.30 7.18 -3.38
N ALA A 65 -8.71 6.81 -2.17
CA ALA A 65 -10.10 6.85 -1.69
C ALA A 65 -10.49 8.21 -1.07
N THR A 66 -10.05 9.32 -1.67
CA THR A 66 -10.27 10.67 -1.14
C THR A 66 -11.74 11.07 -1.13
N THR A 67 -12.57 10.47 -1.99
CA THR A 67 -13.99 10.77 -2.14
C THR A 67 -14.92 9.62 -1.71
N PHE A 68 -14.38 8.57 -1.07
CA PHE A 68 -15.19 7.43 -0.65
C PHE A 68 -16.06 7.81 0.55
N ALA A 69 -17.33 7.40 0.50
CA ALA A 69 -18.21 7.47 1.65
C ALA A 69 -17.71 6.56 2.79
N GLY A 70 -18.12 6.85 4.02
CA GLY A 70 -17.70 6.07 5.19
C GLY A 70 -18.02 4.57 5.10
N SER A 71 -19.20 4.24 4.61
CA SER A 71 -19.61 2.84 4.38
C SER A 71 -18.72 2.14 3.35
N THR A 72 -18.31 2.85 2.29
CA THR A 72 -17.38 2.32 1.29
C THR A 72 -15.98 2.10 1.89
N ILE A 73 -15.49 3.03 2.71
CA ILE A 73 -14.21 2.87 3.41
C ILE A 73 -14.24 1.64 4.33
N ASP A 74 -15.34 1.45 5.06
CA ASP A 74 -15.51 0.30 5.95
C ASP A 74 -15.55 -1.02 5.17
N ALA A 75 -16.30 -1.09 4.07
CA ALA A 75 -16.40 -2.27 3.23
C ALA A 75 -15.05 -2.64 2.61
N VAL A 76 -14.33 -1.65 2.10
CA VAL A 76 -12.98 -1.88 1.56
C VAL A 76 -12.02 -2.29 2.66
N GLY A 77 -12.06 -1.64 3.83
CA GLY A 77 -11.23 -2.02 4.97
C GLY A 77 -11.42 -3.48 5.36
N ALA A 78 -12.66 -3.94 5.49
CA ALA A 78 -12.97 -5.34 5.78
C ALA A 78 -12.42 -6.30 4.72
N LYS A 79 -12.57 -5.95 3.43
CA LYS A 79 -12.01 -6.75 2.33
C LYS A 79 -10.49 -6.85 2.41
N LEU A 80 -9.79 -5.72 2.58
CA LEU A 80 -8.33 -5.69 2.63
C LEU A 80 -7.77 -6.42 3.84
N ASP A 81 -8.45 -6.32 4.99
CA ASP A 81 -8.05 -7.00 6.23
C ASP A 81 -8.10 -8.54 6.10
N ALA A 82 -8.98 -9.04 5.24
CA ALA A 82 -9.16 -10.47 4.95
C ALA A 82 -8.18 -11.02 3.89
N LEU A 83 -7.45 -10.17 3.15
CA LEU A 83 -6.58 -10.64 2.08
C LEU A 83 -5.37 -11.41 2.63
N PRO A 84 -5.14 -12.66 2.20
CA PRO A 84 -4.18 -13.55 2.85
C PRO A 84 -2.72 -13.14 2.62
N ASN A 85 -2.42 -12.53 1.47
CA ASN A 85 -1.06 -12.18 1.08
C ASN A 85 -0.72 -10.69 1.24
N LEU A 86 -1.70 -9.88 1.63
CA LEU A 86 -1.53 -8.44 1.72
C LEU A 86 -0.62 -8.07 2.90
N ARG A 87 0.44 -7.31 2.62
CA ARG A 87 1.44 -6.88 3.62
C ARG A 87 1.42 -5.39 3.87
N THR A 88 1.08 -4.61 2.86
CA THR A 88 1.10 -3.14 2.94
C THR A 88 -0.15 -2.54 2.31
N ILE A 89 -0.77 -1.61 3.03
CA ILE A 89 -1.83 -0.75 2.50
C ILE A 89 -1.31 0.69 2.52
N LEU A 90 -1.42 1.35 1.37
CA LEU A 90 -1.16 2.78 1.20
C LEU A 90 -2.50 3.45 0.93
N MET A 91 -2.87 4.48 1.69
CA MET A 91 -4.18 5.10 1.56
C MET A 91 -4.10 6.61 1.75
N LEU A 92 -4.72 7.38 0.84
CA LEU A 92 -4.82 8.85 0.95
C LEU A 92 -5.95 9.32 1.88
N ASN A 93 -6.48 8.41 2.69
CA ASN A 93 -7.56 8.62 3.63
C ASN A 93 -7.35 7.64 4.80
N MET A 94 -8.07 7.81 5.90
CA MET A 94 -7.99 6.91 7.05
C MET A 94 -9.15 5.92 7.07
N PHE A 95 -8.87 4.71 7.57
CA PHE A 95 -9.95 3.81 7.97
C PHE A 95 -10.66 4.40 9.20
N ARG A 96 -11.99 4.34 9.19
CA ARG A 96 -12.80 4.74 10.35
C ARG A 96 -12.79 3.70 11.47
N LYS A 97 -12.55 2.44 11.08
CA LYS A 97 -12.44 1.29 11.97
C LYS A 97 -11.02 0.75 11.93
N LEU A 98 -10.54 0.28 13.08
CA LEU A 98 -9.26 -0.41 13.16
C LEU A 98 -9.34 -1.72 12.38
N LEU A 99 -8.32 -1.98 11.56
CA LEU A 99 -8.14 -3.25 10.89
C LEU A 99 -7.56 -4.26 11.88
N ALA A 100 -8.08 -5.49 11.90
CA ALA A 100 -7.66 -6.49 12.86
C ALA A 100 -6.21 -6.93 12.61
N ASN A 101 -5.82 -7.06 11.34
CA ASN A 101 -4.53 -7.61 10.92
C ASN A 101 -3.52 -6.54 10.54
N PHE A 102 -3.84 -5.25 10.64
CA PHE A 102 -2.94 -4.16 10.24
C PHE A 102 -2.78 -3.11 11.34
N TYR A 103 -1.66 -2.40 11.31
CA TYR A 103 -1.42 -1.23 12.16
C TYR A 103 -0.90 -0.07 11.30
N LEU A 104 -1.21 1.17 11.70
CA LEU A 104 -0.68 2.37 11.06
C LEU A 104 0.81 2.47 11.39
N ALA A 105 1.67 2.22 10.40
CA ALA A 105 3.11 2.23 10.57
C ALA A 105 3.71 3.64 10.46
N LYS A 106 3.18 4.46 9.54
CA LYS A 106 3.59 5.86 9.36
C LYS A 106 2.55 6.63 8.56
N THR A 107 2.60 7.96 8.67
CA THR A 107 1.92 8.90 7.79
C THR A 107 2.99 9.70 7.05
N LEU A 108 2.85 9.84 5.74
CA LEU A 108 3.73 10.62 4.89
C LEU A 108 2.96 11.80 4.31
N GLU A 109 3.51 13.00 4.40
CA GLU A 109 2.99 14.12 3.64
C GLU A 109 3.39 13.96 2.17
N VAL A 110 2.43 14.03 1.26
CA VAL A 110 2.65 13.98 -0.19
C VAL A 110 2.15 15.27 -0.84
N SER A 111 3.02 15.89 -1.64
CA SER A 111 2.65 17.05 -2.44
C SER A 111 1.70 16.63 -3.55
N THR A 112 0.53 17.27 -3.62
CA THR A 112 -0.41 17.13 -4.75
C THR A 112 -0.61 18.48 -5.43
N SER A 113 -1.26 18.49 -6.60
CA SER A 113 -1.49 19.73 -7.36
C SER A 113 -2.59 20.62 -6.80
N TRP A 114 -3.28 20.21 -5.72
CA TRP A 114 -4.32 21.02 -5.07
C TRP A 114 -3.91 21.38 -3.63
N THR A 115 -3.69 20.38 -2.77
CA THR A 115 -3.26 20.56 -1.38
C THR A 115 -2.33 19.43 -0.96
N PRO A 116 -1.35 19.69 -0.07
CA PRO A 116 -0.65 18.60 0.62
C PRO A 116 -1.67 17.60 1.16
N SER A 117 -1.40 16.31 0.94
CA SER A 117 -2.26 15.22 1.37
C SER A 117 -1.46 14.26 2.22
N GLU A 118 -2.13 13.56 3.12
CA GLU A 118 -1.51 12.53 3.93
C GLU A 118 -1.66 11.17 3.25
N LEU A 119 -0.55 10.46 3.13
CA LEU A 119 -0.52 9.05 2.75
C LEU A 119 -0.28 8.22 4.01
N HIS A 120 -1.31 7.50 4.43
CA HIS A 120 -1.26 6.58 5.55
C HIS A 120 -0.74 5.22 5.08
N VAL A 121 0.30 4.73 5.75
CA VAL A 121 0.97 3.47 5.45
C VAL A 121 0.65 2.48 6.57
N TYR A 122 -0.10 1.44 6.24
CA TYR A 122 -0.40 0.35 7.15
C TYR A 122 0.42 -0.88 6.81
N HIS A 123 0.98 -1.52 7.81
CA HIS A 123 1.66 -2.80 7.67
C HIS A 123 0.84 -3.88 8.33
N ARG A 124 0.88 -5.08 7.75
CA ARG A 124 0.28 -6.25 8.39
C ARG A 124 1.01 -6.51 9.70
N LYS A 125 0.26 -6.81 10.76
CA LYS A 125 0.81 -7.35 12.00
C LYS A 125 1.47 -8.67 11.64
N GLU A 126 2.77 -8.75 11.79
CA GLU A 126 3.44 -10.04 11.71
C GLU A 126 2.84 -10.93 12.80
N ALA A 127 2.51 -12.16 12.46
CA ALA A 127 2.20 -13.14 13.49
C ALA A 127 3.46 -13.24 14.34
N VAL A 128 3.37 -12.86 15.62
CA VAL A 128 4.34 -13.35 16.60
C VAL A 128 4.28 -14.87 16.45
N PRO A 129 5.35 -15.56 16.03
CA PRO A 129 5.32 -17.01 15.98
C PRO A 129 4.93 -17.48 17.38
N LEU A 130 3.89 -18.33 17.47
CA LEU A 130 3.41 -18.92 18.73
C LEU A 130 4.46 -19.84 19.40
N PHE A 131 5.71 -19.85 18.93
CA PHE A 131 6.82 -20.61 19.49
C PHE A 131 8.10 -19.78 19.50
N GLY A 132 8.58 -19.48 20.72
CA GLY A 132 9.92 -18.94 21.00
C GLY A 132 9.88 -17.71 21.92
N PRO A 133 10.58 -17.72 23.07
CA PRO A 133 10.56 -16.57 23.98
C PRO A 133 11.19 -15.35 23.31
N PHE A 134 10.45 -14.25 23.36
CA PHE A 134 10.92 -12.92 23.00
C PHE A 134 12.23 -12.62 23.74
N ARG A 135 13.33 -12.51 22.99
CA ARG A 135 14.57 -11.91 23.50
C ARG A 135 14.54 -10.43 23.14
N PRO A 136 14.39 -9.52 24.11
CA PRO A 136 14.54 -8.10 23.83
C PRO A 136 15.93 -7.83 23.27
N PRO A 137 16.09 -6.85 22.36
CA PRO A 137 17.41 -6.48 21.87
C PRO A 137 18.29 -6.05 23.04
N LEU A 138 19.49 -6.64 23.12
CA LEU A 138 20.54 -6.21 24.04
C LEU A 138 20.74 -4.70 23.85
N ALA A 139 20.49 -3.95 24.92
CA ALA A 139 20.84 -2.53 24.96
C ALA A 139 22.33 -2.40 24.61
N PHE A 140 22.64 -1.60 23.60
CA PHE A 140 24.02 -1.21 23.33
C PHE A 140 24.54 -0.46 24.56
N ALA A 141 25.46 -1.09 25.27
CA ALA A 141 26.24 -0.42 26.31
C ALA A 141 27.06 0.68 25.64
N SER A 142 26.71 1.94 25.90
CA SER A 142 27.53 3.10 25.58
C SER A 142 28.77 3.08 26.47
N ALA A 143 29.88 2.57 25.96
CA ALA A 143 31.19 2.74 26.57
C ALA A 143 31.70 4.14 26.25
N HIS A 144 31.48 5.09 27.17
CA HIS A 144 32.27 6.32 27.22
C HIS A 144 33.55 6.06 28.01
N SER A 145 34.66 5.92 27.30
CA SER A 145 35.99 6.10 27.87
C SER A 145 36.49 7.50 27.49
N SER A 146 36.48 8.42 28.45
CA SER A 146 37.17 9.71 28.35
C SER A 146 38.69 9.49 28.49
N PRO A 147 39.54 10.10 27.63
CA PRO A 147 40.97 10.13 27.90
C PRO A 147 41.32 11.21 28.93
N SER A 148 42.19 10.82 29.86
CA SER A 148 42.86 11.66 30.86
C SER A 148 43.67 12.76 30.17
N ALA A 149 43.51 14.00 30.63
CA ALA A 149 44.45 15.08 30.35
C ALA A 149 45.76 14.83 31.11
N ALA A 150 46.87 15.16 30.46
CA ALA A 150 48.19 15.38 31.03
C ALA A 150 48.52 16.87 30.90
#